data_AF-A0A3A9WH26-F1
#
_entry.id   AF-A0A3A9WH26-F1
#
_cell.length_a   1.000
_cell.length_b   1.000
_cell.length_c   1.000
_cell.angle_alpha   90.00
_cell.angle_beta   90.00
_cell.angle_gamma   90.00
#
_symmetry.space_group_name_H-M   'P 1'
#
loop_
_entity.id
_entity.type
_entity.pdbx_description
1 polymer ?
#
loop_
_entity_poly.entity_id
_entity_poly.type
_entity_poly.pdbx_seq_one_letter_code
_entity_poly.pdbx_strand_id
1 'polypeptide(L)'
;MPGRCWLWCRRENVSVLWIGPVRTPSVAGELYACGQCIAELVHLVREEQRRRSLPPERICEHRELERRAGGTFCAGCQRPIHL
;
A
#
# COMPACT_ATOMS: atom_id res chain seq x y z
N MET A 1 12.32 1.93 -27.48
CA MET A 1 13.03 3.20 -27.73
C MET A 1 13.62 3.69 -26.41
N PRO A 2 14.86 4.20 -26.42
CA PRO A 2 15.42 4.86 -25.25
C PRO A 2 14.73 6.21 -25.02
N GLY A 3 14.55 6.58 -23.76
CA GLY A 3 13.89 7.81 -23.36
C GLY A 3 14.31 8.27 -21.97
N ARG A 4 13.68 9.34 -21.49
CA ARG A 4 13.88 9.84 -20.13
C ARG A 4 12.93 9.11 -19.17
N CYS A 5 13.44 8.64 -18.04
CA CYS A 5 12.60 8.15 -16.93
C CYS A 5 12.05 9.34 -16.15
N TRP A 6 10.73 9.44 -15.99
CA TRP A 6 10.10 10.60 -15.35
C TRP A 6 9.93 10.43 -13.84
N LEU A 7 10.03 9.19 -13.34
CA LEU A 7 10.10 8.86 -11.92
C LEU A 7 11.46 9.27 -11.30
N TRP A 8 11.75 8.77 -10.10
CA TRP A 8 12.82 9.25 -9.22
C TRP A 8 14.24 9.23 -9.81
N CYS A 9 14.60 8.25 -10.66
CA CYS A 9 15.98 8.16 -11.14
C CYS A 9 16.35 9.20 -12.20
N ARG A 10 15.37 9.82 -12.88
CA ARG A 10 15.53 10.89 -13.89
C ARG A 10 16.53 10.63 -15.03
N ARG A 11 17.02 9.40 -15.18
CA ARG A 11 18.01 9.01 -16.19
C ARG A 11 17.47 9.22 -17.60
N GLU A 12 18.36 9.62 -18.49
CA GLU A 12 18.10 9.76 -19.91
C GLU A 12 18.65 8.57 -20.69
N ASN A 13 18.20 8.42 -21.94
CA ASN A 13 18.64 7.36 -22.86
C ASN A 13 18.51 5.93 -22.28
N VAL A 14 17.50 5.68 -21.45
CA VAL A 14 17.21 4.37 -20.87
C VAL A 14 15.96 3.75 -21.49
N SER A 15 15.87 2.42 -21.50
CA SER A 15 14.64 1.73 -21.89
C SER A 15 13.50 2.12 -20.95
N VAL A 16 12.47 2.74 -21.50
CA VAL A 16 11.29 3.19 -20.76
C VAL A 16 10.03 2.50 -21.25
N LEU A 17 9.09 2.32 -20.33
CA LEU A 17 7.74 1.84 -20.59
C LEU A 17 6.74 2.94 -20.24
N TRP A 18 5.63 2.96 -20.97
CA TRP A 18 4.48 3.81 -20.68
C TRP A 18 3.76 3.32 -19.42
N ILE A 19 3.51 4.20 -18.46
CA ILE A 19 2.78 3.89 -17.22
C ILE A 19 1.31 4.32 -17.34
N GLY A 20 1.06 5.51 -17.90
CA GLY A 20 -0.28 6.08 -18.00
C GLY A 20 -0.27 7.60 -18.20
N PRO A 21 -1.45 8.21 -18.36
CA PRO A 21 -1.57 9.65 -18.47
C PRO A 21 -1.30 10.32 -17.12
N VAL A 22 -0.60 11.45 -17.14
CA VAL A 22 -0.46 12.35 -16.00
C VAL A 22 -1.22 13.64 -16.27
N ARG A 23 -1.99 14.10 -15.29
CA ARG A 23 -2.72 15.37 -15.34
C ARG A 23 -2.35 16.19 -14.13
N THR A 24 -1.91 17.41 -14.37
CA THR A 24 -1.79 18.46 -13.38
C THR A 24 -2.82 19.56 -13.70
N PRO A 25 -3.07 20.50 -12.78
CA PRO A 25 -3.98 21.61 -13.05
C PRO A 25 -3.61 22.44 -14.30
N SER A 26 -2.33 22.43 -14.68
CA SER A 26 -1.77 23.26 -15.74
C SER A 26 -1.32 22.48 -16.98
N VAL A 27 -1.07 21.17 -16.90
CA VAL A 27 -0.59 20.38 -18.04
C VAL A 27 -1.01 18.90 -17.97
N ALA A 28 -1.27 18.31 -19.13
CA ALA A 28 -1.43 16.87 -19.28
C ALA A 28 -0.31 16.29 -20.15
N GLY A 29 0.06 15.05 -19.91
CA GLY A 29 1.06 14.34 -20.70
C GLY A 29 1.07 12.84 -20.42
N GLU A 30 2.00 12.14 -21.03
CA GLU A 30 2.17 10.69 -20.87
C GLU A 30 3.37 10.40 -19.96
N LEU A 31 3.18 9.56 -18.93
CA LEU A 31 4.22 9.21 -17.97
C LEU A 31 5.00 7.97 -18.42
N TYR A 32 6.33 8.09 -18.53
CA TYR A 32 7.22 7.00 -18.89
C TYR A 32 8.29 6.75 -17.82
N ALA A 33 8.65 5.49 -17.59
CA ALA A 33 9.69 5.13 -16.61
C ALA A 33 10.49 3.88 -16.99
N CYS A 34 11.69 3.76 -16.43
CA CYS A 34 12.52 2.57 -16.59
C CYS A 34 12.08 1.42 -15.67
N GLY A 35 12.48 0.20 -16.00
CA GLY A 35 12.09 -1.01 -15.27
C GLY A 35 12.39 -0.98 -13.77
N GLN A 36 13.55 -0.43 -13.37
CA GLN A 36 13.92 -0.29 -11.97
C GLN A 36 12.93 0.61 -11.21
N CYS A 37 12.59 1.79 -11.74
CA CYS A 37 11.64 2.67 -11.08
C CYS A 37 10.20 2.10 -11.11
N ILE A 38 9.85 1.32 -12.13
CA ILE A 38 8.54 0.64 -12.14
C ILE A 38 8.46 -0.41 -11.03
N ALA A 39 9.53 -1.17 -10.78
CA ALA A 39 9.58 -2.13 -9.69
C ALA A 39 9.38 -1.46 -8.31
N GLU A 40 10.05 -0.33 -8.07
CA GLU A 40 9.87 0.47 -6.85
C GLU A 40 8.44 1.02 -6.73
N LEU A 41 7.84 1.52 -7.81
CA LEU A 41 6.45 1.99 -7.80
C LEU A 41 5.48 0.87 -7.45
N VAL A 42 5.65 -0.33 -8.03
CA VAL A 42 4.84 -1.50 -7.70
C VAL A 42 4.99 -1.89 -6.23
N HIS A 43 6.19 -1.78 -5.66
CA HIS A 43 6.41 -2.03 -4.24
C HIS A 43 5.61 -1.06 -3.37
N LEU A 44 5.70 0.25 -3.63
CA LEU A 44 4.97 1.29 -2.90
C LEU A 44 3.45 1.11 -3.00
N VAL A 45 2.93 0.79 -4.18
CA VAL A 45 1.48 0.53 -4.37
C VAL A 45 1.04 -0.67 -3.54
N ARG A 46 1.84 -1.75 -3.51
CA ARG A 46 1.54 -2.92 -2.69
C ARG A 46 1.58 -2.61 -1.19
N GLU A 47 2.51 -1.78 -0.74
CA GLU A 47 2.55 -1.31 0.66
C GLU A 47 1.31 -0.51 1.03
N GLU A 48 0.90 0.43 0.18
CA GLU A 48 -0.29 1.25 0.41
C GLU A 48 -1.57 0.40 0.40
N GLN A 49 -1.69 -0.55 -0.53
CA GLN A 49 -2.78 -1.52 -0.54
C GLN A 49 -2.81 -2.34 0.75
N ARG A 50 -1.66 -2.85 1.21
CA ARG A 50 -1.58 -3.54 2.50
C ARG A 50 -2.03 -2.65 3.65
N ARG A 51 -1.55 -1.40 3.72
CA ARG A 51 -1.97 -0.43 4.76
C ARG A 51 -3.49 -0.20 4.76
N ARG A 52 -4.12 -0.09 3.59
CA ARG A 52 -5.58 0.09 3.47
C ARG A 52 -6.39 -1.17 3.74
N SER A 53 -5.85 -2.34 3.40
CA SER A 53 -6.51 -3.63 3.62
C SER A 53 -6.31 -4.16 5.04
N LEU A 54 -5.31 -3.67 5.77
CA LEU A 54 -5.19 -3.93 7.19
C LEU A 54 -6.38 -3.25 7.90
N PRO A 55 -7.17 -3.99 8.70
CA PRO A 55 -8.18 -3.35 9.52
C PRO A 55 -7.50 -2.32 10.42
N PRO A 56 -8.14 -1.15 10.66
CA PRO A 56 -7.59 -0.12 11.54
C PRO A 56 -7.30 -0.79 12.88
N GLU A 57 -6.02 -0.97 13.15
CA GLU A 57 -5.41 -1.56 14.33
C GLU A 57 -6.19 -2.70 15.02
N ARG A 58 -5.71 -3.93 14.83
CA ARG A 58 -6.04 -5.10 15.65
C ARG A 58 -5.51 -4.99 17.09
N ILE A 59 -5.39 -3.78 17.65
CA ILE A 59 -5.21 -3.59 19.08
C ILE A 59 -6.64 -3.60 19.68
N CYS A 60 -7.22 -4.79 19.87
CA CYS A 60 -8.32 -4.88 20.84
C CYS A 60 -7.66 -4.58 22.19
N GLU A 61 -8.00 -3.45 22.82
CA GLU A 61 -7.60 -3.14 24.21
C GLU A 61 -8.18 -4.15 25.22
N HIS A 62 -8.93 -5.14 24.74
CA HIS A 62 -9.61 -6.18 25.52
C HIS A 62 -10.49 -5.59 26.63
N ARG A 63 -11.05 -4.41 26.36
CA ARG A 63 -11.88 -3.66 27.31
C ARG A 63 -13.27 -4.28 27.48
N GLU A 64 -13.84 -4.79 26.40
CA GLU A 64 -15.14 -5.46 26.41
C GLU A 64 -14.94 -6.97 26.42
N LEU A 65 -15.21 -7.58 27.58
CA LEU A 65 -15.04 -9.01 27.82
C LEU A 65 -16.41 -9.69 27.96
N GLU A 66 -16.59 -10.79 27.24
CA GLU A 66 -17.75 -11.67 27.35
C GLU A 66 -17.33 -13.00 28.00
N ARG A 67 -18.10 -13.46 28.98
CA ARG A 67 -17.95 -14.81 29.54
C ARG A 67 -18.81 -15.79 28.75
N ARG A 68 -18.18 -16.86 28.26
CA ARG A 68 -18.83 -17.98 27.55
C ARG A 68 -18.47 -19.29 28.24
N ALA A 69 -19.21 -20.36 27.97
CA ALA A 69 -18.87 -21.69 28.47
C ALA A 69 -17.46 -22.08 27.98
N GLY A 70 -16.48 -22.08 28.88
CA GLY A 70 -15.07 -22.36 28.56
C GLY A 70 -14.09 -21.19 28.73
N GLY A 71 -14.51 -19.98 29.12
CA GLY A 71 -13.60 -18.89 29.48
C GLY A 71 -14.10 -17.48 29.21
N THR A 72 -13.20 -16.50 29.31
CA THR A 72 -13.45 -15.09 29.03
C THR A 72 -12.88 -14.74 27.65
N PHE A 73 -13.64 -14.02 26.81
CA PHE A 73 -13.25 -13.66 25.44
C PHE A 73 -13.42 -12.15 25.18
N CYS A 74 -12.57 -11.50 24.37
CA CYS A 74 -12.82 -10.11 23.91
C CYS A 74 -14.02 -10.10 22.94
N ALA A 75 -15.05 -9.28 23.21
CA ALA A 75 -16.25 -9.19 22.36
C ALA A 75 -15.94 -8.68 20.94
N GLY A 76 -14.94 -7.81 20.81
CA GLY A 76 -14.52 -7.23 19.54
C GLY A 76 -13.67 -8.16 18.65
N CYS A 77 -12.76 -8.96 19.22
CA CYS A 77 -11.83 -9.81 18.46
C CYS A 77 -11.99 -11.32 18.70
N GLN A 78 -12.94 -11.72 19.55
CA GLN A 78 -13.29 -13.11 19.90
C GLN A 78 -12.15 -13.98 20.42
N ARG A 79 -11.07 -13.37 20.89
CA ARG A 79 -9.88 -14.06 21.39
C ARG A 79 -10.04 -14.39 22.89
N PRO A 80 -9.66 -15.60 23.36
CA PRO A 80 -9.70 -15.93 24.78
C PRO A 80 -8.68 -15.09 25.56
N ILE A 81 -9.10 -14.57 26.71
CA ILE A 81 -8.30 -13.78 27.63
C ILE A 81 -8.09 -14.60 28.90
N HIS A 82 -6.85 -14.95 29.16
CA HIS A 82 -6.42 -15.58 30.40
C HIS A 82 -6.04 -14.45 31.37
N LEU A 83 -6.92 -14.19 32.34
CA LEU A 83 -6.70 -13.25 33.44
C LEU A 83 -5.80 -13.88 34.51
#